data_AF-A0A972T7B4-F1
#
_entry.id   AF-A0A972T7B4-F1
#
_cell.length_a   1.000
_cell.length_b   1.000
_cell.length_c   1.000
_cell.angle_alpha   90.00
_cell.angle_beta   90.00
_cell.angle_gamma   90.00
#
_symmetry.space_group_name_H-M   'P 1'
#
loop_
_entity.id
_entity.type
_entity.pdbx_description
1 polymer ?
#
loop_
_entity_poly.entity_id
_entity_poly.type
_entity_poly.pdbx_seq_one_letter_code
_entity_poly.pdbx_strand_id
1 'polypeptide(L)'
;MTRQYLDIHRPHSQALIDGIPFDPTLPPDFEVIAHEERDPLEVQDWFCRPYIRTYTWSDREAHYRDLRVQGMPPEFEQGHYSEDWWPADGTDESFEVDLAEYRGRWFESFPDGVRYTVYSMGRAAEGDQIAVRWRGCCASVADAIAVAHAGDDVFKDVDIKRRLVFHHEHRAGFE
;
A
#
# COMPACT_ATOMS: atom_id res chain seq x y z
N MET A 1 -22.20 17.59 0.76
CA MET A 1 -22.97 16.61 1.55
C MET A 1 -21.97 15.96 2.48
N THR A 2 -22.14 16.06 3.80
CA THR A 2 -21.23 15.42 4.76
C THR A 2 -21.42 13.91 4.67
N ARG A 3 -20.33 13.21 4.40
CA ARG A 3 -20.27 11.76 4.29
C ARG A 3 -20.71 11.12 5.61
N GLN A 4 -21.54 10.07 5.52
CA GLN A 4 -22.01 9.36 6.72
C GLN A 4 -20.96 8.36 7.19
N TYR A 5 -20.43 8.56 8.40
CA TYR A 5 -19.64 7.56 9.10
C TYR A 5 -20.58 6.54 9.75
N LEU A 6 -20.46 5.26 9.34
CA LEU A 6 -21.36 4.18 9.73
C LEU A 6 -20.72 3.28 10.79
N ASP A 7 -21.55 2.60 11.57
CA ASP A 7 -21.08 1.67 12.61
C ASP A 7 -20.20 0.53 12.05
N ILE A 8 -20.46 0.10 10.81
CA ILE A 8 -19.66 -0.89 10.09
C ILE A 8 -18.23 -0.42 9.79
N HIS A 9 -17.95 0.87 9.86
CA HIS A 9 -16.61 1.44 9.65
C HIS A 9 -15.85 1.65 10.97
N ARG A 10 -16.47 1.36 12.12
CA ARG A 10 -15.86 1.60 13.43
C ARG A 10 -14.91 0.47 13.80
N PRO A 11 -13.79 0.74 14.50
CA PRO A 11 -12.79 -0.28 14.86
C PRO A 11 -13.38 -1.49 15.60
N HIS A 12 -14.35 -1.28 16.48
CA HIS A 12 -14.99 -2.37 17.25
C HIS A 12 -15.86 -3.30 16.39
N SER A 13 -16.20 -2.89 15.18
CA SER A 13 -16.99 -3.66 14.22
C SER A 13 -16.11 -4.39 13.20
N GLN A 14 -14.78 -4.27 13.29
CA GLN A 14 -13.83 -4.89 12.37
C GLN A 14 -13.38 -6.26 12.86
N ALA A 15 -12.95 -7.10 11.92
CA ALA A 15 -12.14 -8.26 12.27
C ALA A 15 -10.82 -7.78 12.88
N LEU A 16 -10.41 -8.42 13.99
CA LEU A 16 -9.19 -8.08 14.70
C LEU A 16 -8.21 -9.25 14.65
N ILE A 17 -6.94 -8.95 14.46
CA ILE A 17 -5.84 -9.86 14.74
C ILE A 17 -4.93 -9.22 15.78
N ASP A 18 -4.72 -9.90 16.90
CA ASP A 18 -3.96 -9.36 18.04
C ASP A 18 -4.41 -7.95 18.46
N GLY A 19 -5.72 -7.70 18.43
CA GLY A 19 -6.32 -6.40 18.77
C GLY A 19 -6.21 -5.31 17.69
N ILE A 20 -5.62 -5.62 16.53
CA ILE A 20 -5.43 -4.69 15.41
C ILE A 20 -6.49 -4.97 14.32
N PRO A 21 -7.22 -3.95 13.82
CA PRO A 21 -8.11 -4.13 12.66
C PRO A 21 -7.37 -4.72 11.46
N PHE A 22 -7.90 -5.82 10.92
CA PHE A 22 -7.32 -6.58 9.82
C PHE A 22 -8.29 -6.61 8.64
N ASP A 23 -7.82 -6.11 7.49
CA ASP A 23 -8.65 -5.82 6.32
C ASP A 23 -9.97 -5.09 6.68
N PRO A 24 -9.88 -3.95 7.39
CA PRO A 24 -11.08 -3.26 7.85
C PRO A 24 -11.92 -2.77 6.67
N THR A 25 -13.24 -2.80 6.85
CA THR A 25 -14.18 -2.13 5.95
C THR A 25 -14.13 -0.63 6.23
N LEU A 26 -13.24 0.06 5.50
CA LEU A 26 -13.06 1.49 5.63
C LEU A 26 -14.15 2.26 4.87
N PRO A 27 -14.46 3.48 5.31
CA PRO A 27 -15.30 4.36 4.54
C PRO A 27 -14.71 4.62 3.11
N PRO A 28 -15.53 4.78 2.04
CA PRO A 28 -15.05 5.27 0.73
C PRO A 28 -14.08 6.46 0.81
N ASP A 29 -13.03 6.53 0.01
CA ASP A 29 -12.09 7.68 0.02
C ASP A 29 -11.40 7.96 1.37
N PHE A 30 -11.44 7.05 2.35
CA PHE A 30 -10.84 7.23 3.68
C PHE A 30 -9.37 7.66 3.63
N GLU A 31 -8.65 7.22 2.61
CA GLU A 31 -7.22 7.52 2.40
C GLU A 31 -6.97 8.91 1.80
N VAL A 32 -7.94 9.47 1.06
CA VAL A 32 -7.77 10.69 0.26
C VAL A 32 -8.64 11.87 0.69
N ILE A 33 -9.64 11.63 1.54
CA ILE A 33 -10.55 12.68 2.01
C ILE A 33 -9.82 13.74 2.85
N ALA A 34 -10.13 15.02 2.59
CA ALA A 34 -9.56 16.16 3.27
C ALA A 34 -9.93 16.18 4.76
N HIS A 35 -9.05 16.71 5.62
CA HIS A 35 -9.24 16.74 7.07
C HIS A 35 -10.58 17.37 7.48
N GLU A 36 -10.92 18.51 6.88
CA GLU A 36 -12.11 19.31 7.19
C GLU A 36 -13.43 18.60 6.80
N GLU A 37 -13.34 17.61 5.92
CA GLU A 37 -14.47 16.82 5.44
C GLU A 37 -14.69 15.52 6.23
N ARG A 38 -13.76 15.17 7.14
CA ARG A 38 -13.85 13.96 7.96
C ARG A 38 -14.90 14.12 9.06
N ASP A 39 -15.61 13.04 9.32
CA ASP A 39 -16.48 12.96 10.48
C ASP A 39 -15.63 13.01 11.77
N PRO A 40 -15.95 13.86 12.76
CA PRO A 40 -15.18 13.93 14.01
C PRO A 40 -15.07 12.59 14.75
N LEU A 41 -16.07 11.72 14.63
CA LEU A 41 -16.05 10.39 15.23
C LEU A 41 -15.13 9.43 14.46
N GLU A 42 -15.03 9.56 13.13
CA GLU A 42 -14.05 8.82 12.32
C GLU A 42 -12.63 9.17 12.77
N VAL A 43 -12.35 10.46 12.93
CA VAL A 43 -11.06 10.92 13.44
C VAL A 43 -10.81 10.35 14.84
N GLN A 44 -11.77 10.46 15.77
CA GLN A 44 -11.61 9.92 17.12
C GLN A 44 -11.32 8.41 17.15
N ASP A 45 -12.00 7.64 16.31
CA ASP A 45 -11.88 6.19 16.29
C ASP A 45 -10.54 5.72 15.68
N TRP A 46 -10.10 6.38 14.61
CA TRP A 46 -8.99 5.92 13.78
C TRP A 46 -7.67 6.65 13.99
N PHE A 47 -7.67 7.83 14.64
CA PHE A 47 -6.46 8.59 14.88
C PHE A 47 -5.46 7.81 15.76
N CYS A 48 -4.21 7.75 15.29
CA CYS A 48 -3.11 6.94 15.83
C CYS A 48 -3.43 5.44 15.98
N ARG A 49 -4.51 4.94 15.37
CA ARG A 49 -4.85 3.53 15.39
C ARG A 49 -4.24 2.83 14.18
N PRO A 50 -3.36 1.84 14.37
CA PRO A 50 -2.88 1.04 13.27
C PRO A 50 -3.97 0.11 12.73
N TYR A 51 -3.90 -0.19 11.45
CA TYR A 51 -4.63 -1.28 10.83
C TYR A 51 -3.79 -1.94 9.74
N ILE A 52 -4.13 -3.20 9.43
CA ILE A 52 -3.42 -4.01 8.45
C ILE A 52 -4.34 -4.20 7.25
N ARG A 53 -3.81 -4.01 6.04
CA ARG A 53 -4.45 -4.40 4.78
C ARG A 53 -3.62 -5.48 4.10
N THR A 54 -4.27 -6.45 3.51
CA THR A 54 -3.65 -7.43 2.63
C THR A 54 -3.75 -6.99 1.18
N TYR A 55 -2.76 -7.38 0.40
CA TYR A 55 -2.77 -7.23 -1.04
C TYR A 55 -2.11 -8.45 -1.65
N THR A 56 -2.86 -9.21 -2.44
CA THR A 56 -2.38 -10.46 -3.03
C THR A 56 -1.75 -10.22 -4.40
N TRP A 57 -1.00 -11.21 -4.90
CA TRP A 57 -0.57 -11.20 -6.30
C TRP A 57 -1.77 -11.06 -7.25
N SER A 58 -2.89 -11.74 -6.98
CA SER A 58 -4.07 -11.67 -7.83
C SER A 58 -4.67 -10.26 -7.88
N ASP A 59 -4.70 -9.55 -6.76
CA ASP A 59 -5.15 -8.14 -6.72
C ASP A 59 -4.20 -7.23 -7.51
N ARG A 60 -2.89 -7.46 -7.36
CA ARG A 60 -1.86 -6.69 -8.08
C ARG A 60 -1.91 -6.93 -9.58
N GLU A 61 -2.04 -8.19 -10.00
CA GLU A 61 -2.16 -8.56 -11.41
C GLU A 61 -3.43 -7.96 -12.04
N ALA A 62 -4.57 -8.09 -11.36
CA ALA A 62 -5.83 -7.50 -11.83
C ALA A 62 -5.70 -5.98 -12.01
N HIS A 63 -5.06 -5.29 -11.05
CA HIS A 63 -4.82 -3.85 -11.14
C HIS A 63 -3.92 -3.47 -12.32
N TYR A 64 -2.84 -4.21 -12.59
CA TYR A 64 -1.98 -3.96 -13.74
C TYR A 64 -2.68 -4.20 -15.08
N ARG A 65 -3.51 -5.23 -15.16
CA ARG A 65 -4.33 -5.49 -16.35
C ARG A 65 -5.38 -4.40 -16.57
N ASP A 66 -5.99 -3.88 -15.51
CA ASP A 66 -6.94 -2.76 -15.59
C ASP A 66 -6.27 -1.48 -16.08
N LEU A 67 -5.12 -1.12 -15.52
CA LEU A 67 -4.30 0.01 -15.99
C LEU A 67 -3.92 -0.13 -17.47
N ARG A 68 -3.59 -1.36 -17.91
CA ARG A 68 -3.35 -1.69 -19.31
C ARG A 68 -4.55 -1.41 -20.21
N VAL A 69 -5.75 -1.82 -19.79
CA VAL A 69 -7.00 -1.52 -20.52
C VAL A 69 -7.27 -0.02 -20.59
N GLN A 70 -6.94 0.72 -19.53
CA GLN A 70 -7.12 2.18 -19.46
C GLN A 70 -6.04 2.97 -20.21
N GLY A 71 -4.99 2.30 -20.73
CA GLY A 71 -3.84 2.97 -21.35
C GLY A 71 -3.04 3.82 -20.36
N MET A 72 -3.17 3.53 -19.07
CA MET A 72 -2.46 4.24 -18.00
C MET A 72 -1.21 3.45 -17.62
N PRO A 73 -0.05 4.12 -17.46
CA PRO A 73 1.11 3.46 -16.88
C PRO A 73 0.78 3.02 -15.44
N PRO A 74 1.36 1.92 -14.95
CA PRO A 74 1.20 1.57 -13.55
C PRO A 74 1.78 2.69 -12.68
N GLU A 75 0.94 3.28 -11.83
CA GLU A 75 1.42 4.19 -10.80
C GLU A 75 2.36 3.41 -9.88
N PHE A 76 3.64 3.75 -9.91
CA PHE A 76 4.53 3.33 -8.83
C PHE A 76 4.09 4.07 -7.57
N GLU A 77 3.75 3.32 -6.52
CA GLU A 77 3.61 3.78 -5.13
C GLU A 77 4.90 4.50 -4.70
N GLN A 78 5.09 5.76 -5.11
CA GLN A 78 6.11 6.77 -4.70
C GLN A 78 6.33 7.91 -5.72
N GLY A 79 5.52 8.05 -6.78
CA GLY A 79 5.58 9.26 -7.63
C GLY A 79 6.80 9.36 -8.55
N HIS A 80 7.48 8.24 -8.80
CA HIS A 80 8.51 8.14 -9.83
C HIS A 80 7.95 7.42 -11.05
N TYR A 81 7.42 8.20 -12.00
CA TYR A 81 7.23 7.74 -13.37
C TYR A 81 8.62 7.58 -13.98
N SER A 82 9.03 6.37 -14.29
CA SER A 82 9.94 6.20 -15.41
C SER A 82 9.07 5.83 -16.61
N GLU A 83 9.07 6.68 -17.64
CA GLU A 83 8.50 6.39 -18.96
C GLU A 83 9.04 5.05 -19.52
N ASP A 84 10.16 4.57 -19.00
CA ASP A 84 10.88 3.34 -19.38
C ASP A 84 10.29 2.03 -18.86
N TRP A 85 9.26 2.05 -17.99
CA TRP A 85 8.71 0.83 -17.34
C TRP A 85 7.39 0.33 -17.94
N TRP A 86 6.86 1.04 -18.94
CA TRP A 86 5.86 0.47 -19.84
C TRP A 86 6.60 -0.26 -20.95
N PRO A 87 6.15 -1.44 -21.42
CA PRO A 87 6.84 -2.09 -22.51
C PRO A 87 7.05 -1.11 -23.66
N ALA A 88 8.32 -0.92 -24.04
CA ALA A 88 8.74 0.16 -24.92
C ALA A 88 8.03 0.12 -26.30
N ASP A 89 7.48 -1.04 -26.67
CA ASP A 89 6.73 -1.26 -27.91
C ASP A 89 5.20 -1.31 -27.72
N GLY A 90 4.69 -1.32 -26.48
CA GLY A 90 3.27 -1.37 -26.16
C GLY A 90 2.55 -2.66 -26.56
N THR A 91 3.25 -3.75 -26.86
CA THR A 91 2.63 -5.02 -27.30
C THR A 91 2.03 -5.82 -26.15
N ASP A 92 1.15 -6.77 -26.46
CA ASP A 92 0.57 -7.66 -25.43
C ASP A 92 1.60 -8.69 -24.97
N GLU A 93 2.45 -9.15 -25.89
CA GLU A 93 3.53 -10.08 -25.59
C GLU A 93 4.55 -9.50 -24.61
N SER A 94 4.97 -8.25 -24.82
CA SER A 94 5.89 -7.56 -23.92
C SER A 94 5.26 -7.33 -22.53
N PHE A 95 3.97 -7.01 -22.49
CA PHE A 95 3.23 -6.85 -21.23
C PHE A 95 3.21 -8.16 -20.42
N GLU A 96 2.96 -9.31 -21.06
CA GLU A 96 2.97 -10.60 -20.35
C GLU A 96 4.37 -10.99 -19.86
N VAL A 97 5.44 -10.64 -20.59
CA VAL A 97 6.83 -10.84 -20.15
C VAL A 97 7.12 -10.01 -18.90
N ASP A 98 6.79 -8.72 -18.91
CA ASP A 98 7.00 -7.81 -17.78
C ASP A 98 6.18 -8.24 -16.56
N LEU A 99 4.92 -8.65 -16.78
CA LEU A 99 4.06 -9.15 -15.72
C LEU A 99 4.61 -10.44 -15.10
N ALA A 100 5.17 -11.36 -15.90
CA ALA A 100 5.81 -12.57 -15.41
C ALA A 100 7.10 -12.28 -14.60
N GLU A 101 7.91 -11.32 -15.04
CA GLU A 101 9.08 -10.87 -14.27
C GLU A 101 8.65 -10.25 -12.95
N TYR A 102 7.64 -9.38 -12.97
CA TYR A 102 7.12 -8.75 -11.77
C TYR A 102 6.53 -9.77 -10.80
N ARG A 103 5.86 -10.82 -11.31
CA ARG A 103 5.40 -11.96 -10.53
C ARG A 103 6.55 -12.63 -9.79
N GLY A 104 7.67 -12.88 -10.47
CA GLY A 104 8.87 -13.46 -9.85
C GLY A 104 9.34 -12.64 -8.64
N ARG A 105 9.50 -11.33 -8.85
CA ARG A 105 9.94 -10.38 -7.80
C ARG A 105 8.95 -10.27 -6.64
N TRP A 106 7.65 -10.35 -6.94
CA TRP A 106 6.59 -10.37 -5.93
C TRP A 106 6.76 -11.55 -4.97
N PHE A 107 6.88 -12.77 -5.51
CA PHE A 107 7.02 -13.97 -4.68
C PHE A 107 8.41 -14.09 -4.00
N GLU A 108 9.44 -13.41 -4.52
CA GLU A 108 10.70 -13.25 -3.80
C GLU A 108 10.54 -12.38 -2.53
N SER A 109 9.75 -11.31 -2.64
CA SER A 109 9.51 -10.37 -1.52
C SER A 109 8.43 -10.86 -0.56
N PHE A 110 7.42 -11.56 -1.08
CA PHE A 110 6.23 -12.04 -0.38
C PHE A 110 6.02 -13.52 -0.72
N PRO A 111 6.77 -14.45 -0.07
CA PRO A 111 6.76 -15.87 -0.44
C PRO A 111 5.39 -16.54 -0.40
N ASP A 112 4.52 -16.10 0.51
CA ASP A 112 3.15 -16.61 0.62
C ASP A 112 2.18 -15.96 -0.39
N GLY A 113 2.68 -15.08 -1.25
CA GLY A 113 1.91 -14.36 -2.26
C GLY A 113 1.07 -13.20 -1.71
N VAL A 114 1.16 -12.91 -0.42
CA VAL A 114 0.40 -11.86 0.27
C VAL A 114 1.35 -10.81 0.84
N ARG A 115 1.11 -9.55 0.48
CA ARG A 115 1.73 -8.38 1.10
C ARG A 115 0.83 -7.90 2.23
N TYR A 116 1.39 -7.74 3.42
CA TYR A 116 0.71 -7.15 4.58
C TYR A 116 1.17 -5.72 4.75
N THR A 117 0.29 -4.75 4.53
CA THR A 117 0.63 -3.34 4.65
C THR A 117 0.01 -2.75 5.91
N VAL A 118 0.83 -2.07 6.71
CA VAL A 118 0.38 -1.41 7.93
C VAL A 118 0.20 0.08 7.66
N TYR A 119 -0.95 0.60 8.07
CA TYR A 119 -1.28 2.01 7.97
C TYR A 119 -1.69 2.55 9.34
N SER A 120 -1.64 3.87 9.51
CA SER A 120 -2.28 4.59 10.61
C SER A 120 -2.84 5.91 10.11
N MET A 121 -3.89 6.42 10.75
CA MET A 121 -4.29 7.82 10.57
C MET A 121 -3.52 8.68 11.56
N GLY A 122 -2.96 9.79 11.13
CA GLY A 122 -2.27 10.72 12.02
C GLY A 122 -2.26 12.13 11.46
N ARG A 123 -1.62 13.05 12.19
CA ARG A 123 -1.32 14.39 11.65
C ARG A 123 -0.55 14.25 10.34
N ALA A 124 -0.60 15.19 9.43
CA ALA A 124 0.30 15.25 8.28
C ALA A 124 1.73 15.58 8.74
N ALA A 125 2.72 15.38 7.88
CA ALA A 125 4.11 15.72 8.22
C ALA A 125 4.29 17.24 8.40
N GLU A 126 3.48 18.03 7.68
CA GLU A 126 3.47 19.48 7.72
C GLU A 126 2.04 19.97 8.02
N GLY A 127 1.90 20.84 9.01
CA GLY A 127 0.62 21.43 9.41
C GLY A 127 -0.29 20.57 10.29
N ASP A 128 -1.53 21.02 10.47
CA ASP A 128 -2.55 20.39 11.32
C ASP A 128 -3.47 19.42 10.57
N GLN A 129 -3.23 19.18 9.28
CA GLN A 129 -4.03 18.26 8.46
C GLN A 129 -3.94 16.82 8.99
N ILE A 130 -4.96 16.00 8.74
CA ILE A 130 -4.99 14.58 9.08
C ILE A 130 -4.93 13.75 7.80
N ALA A 131 -4.03 12.76 7.78
CA ALA A 131 -3.82 11.89 6.64
C ALA A 131 -3.63 10.44 7.08
N VAL A 132 -3.98 9.51 6.18
CA VAL A 132 -3.53 8.12 6.29
C VAL A 132 -2.05 8.06 5.93
N ARG A 133 -1.28 7.38 6.77
CA ARG A 133 0.16 7.20 6.62
C ARG A 133 0.46 5.73 6.46
N TRP A 134 1.31 5.43 5.49
CA TRP A 134 1.94 4.13 5.37
C TRP A 134 2.99 3.98 6.47
N ARG A 135 2.93 2.87 7.22
CA ARG A 135 3.91 2.52 8.26
C ARG A 135 4.88 1.45 7.80
N GLY A 136 4.50 0.60 6.85
CA GLY A 136 5.38 -0.47 6.40
C GLY A 136 4.64 -1.51 5.57
N CYS A 137 5.40 -2.36 4.88
CA CYS A 137 4.87 -3.59 4.30
C CYS A 137 5.70 -4.79 4.79
N CYS A 138 5.06 -5.93 4.93
CA CYS A 138 5.64 -7.12 5.51
C CYS A 138 5.28 -8.35 4.68
N ALA A 139 6.17 -9.34 4.71
CA ALA A 139 5.94 -10.65 4.09
C ALA A 139 5.16 -11.61 4.99
N SER A 140 4.99 -11.27 6.28
CA SER A 140 4.25 -12.06 7.24
C SER A 140 3.31 -11.21 8.07
N VAL A 141 2.24 -11.85 8.57
CA VAL A 141 1.30 -11.20 9.48
C VAL A 141 1.92 -10.90 10.85
N ALA A 142 2.87 -11.73 11.30
CA ALA A 142 3.56 -11.53 12.57
C ALA A 142 4.42 -10.26 12.55
N ASP A 143 5.13 -10.01 11.45
CA ASP A 143 5.91 -8.79 11.27
C ASP A 143 4.99 -7.56 11.16
N ALA A 144 3.85 -7.69 10.48
CA ALA A 144 2.86 -6.61 10.39
C ALA A 144 2.28 -6.23 11.78
N ILE A 145 2.04 -7.22 12.64
CA ILE A 145 1.64 -7.00 14.04
C ILE A 145 2.74 -6.28 14.82
N ALA A 146 4.00 -6.71 14.67
CA ALA A 146 5.14 -6.05 15.32
C ALA A 146 5.27 -4.58 14.87
N VAL A 147 5.13 -4.32 13.57
CA VAL A 147 5.11 -2.97 12.98
C VAL A 147 3.96 -2.14 13.55
N ALA A 148 2.75 -2.70 13.65
CA ALA A 148 1.59 -2.01 14.20
C ALA A 148 1.83 -1.56 15.66
N HIS A 149 2.39 -2.43 16.50
CA HIS A 149 2.66 -2.15 17.92
C HIS A 149 3.84 -1.20 18.16
N ALA A 150 4.78 -1.07 17.22
CA ALA A 150 5.98 -0.27 17.38
C ALA A 150 5.75 1.25 17.54
N GLY A 151 4.52 1.76 17.36
CA GLY A 151 4.21 3.20 17.36
C GLY A 151 4.76 3.98 16.16
N ASP A 152 4.33 5.24 15.99
CA ASP A 152 4.71 6.07 14.82
C ASP A 152 6.19 6.52 14.84
N ASP A 153 6.91 6.34 15.95
CA ASP A 153 8.30 6.80 16.14
C ASP A 153 9.38 5.90 15.50
N VAL A 154 9.02 4.75 14.94
CA VAL A 154 9.99 3.70 14.53
C VAL A 154 10.37 3.73 13.04
N PHE A 155 9.65 4.48 12.20
CA PHE A 155 9.77 4.33 10.73
C PHE A 155 10.72 5.31 10.04
N LYS A 156 11.60 5.99 10.78
CA LYS A 156 12.72 6.71 10.14
C LYS A 156 13.78 5.77 9.56
N ASP A 157 13.89 4.52 10.03
CA ASP A 157 15.03 3.65 9.71
C ASP A 157 14.71 2.14 9.55
N VAL A 158 13.46 1.75 9.28
CA VAL A 158 13.21 0.35 8.85
C VAL A 158 13.52 0.24 7.36
N ASP A 159 14.76 -0.19 7.11
CA ASP A 159 15.40 -0.46 5.83
C ASP A 159 14.70 -1.61 5.06
N ILE A 160 13.43 -1.42 4.68
CA ILE A 160 12.82 -2.08 3.51
C ILE A 160 13.30 -1.39 2.23
N LYS A 161 13.90 -0.21 2.35
CA LYS A 161 14.62 0.43 1.24
C LYS A 161 15.61 -0.56 0.63
N ARG A 162 16.41 -1.33 1.36
CA ARG A 162 17.38 -2.24 0.71
C ARG A 162 16.85 -3.52 0.06
N ARG A 163 15.60 -3.95 0.28
CA ARG A 163 15.06 -5.16 -0.39
C ARG A 163 14.06 -4.87 -1.51
N LEU A 164 13.54 -3.65 -1.55
CA LEU A 164 12.82 -3.08 -2.69
C LEU A 164 13.63 -1.99 -3.43
N VAL A 165 14.88 -1.72 -3.02
CA VAL A 165 15.87 -1.03 -3.87
C VAL A 165 16.13 -1.98 -5.02
N PHE A 166 15.42 -1.69 -6.10
CA PHE A 166 15.81 -1.94 -7.47
C PHE A 166 17.34 -1.88 -7.56
N HIS A 167 18.00 -3.05 -7.56
CA HIS A 167 19.39 -3.15 -7.96
C HIS A 167 19.44 -2.82 -9.46
N HIS A 168 19.54 -1.53 -9.75
CA HIS A 168 20.06 -1.05 -11.01
C HIS A 168 21.58 -1.28 -10.99
N GLU A 169 22.00 -2.53 -11.17
CA GLU A 169 23.41 -2.84 -11.44
C GLU A 169 23.51 -3.62 -12.75
N HIS A 170 23.97 -2.89 -13.77
CA HIS A 170 24.68 -3.34 -14.95
C HIS A 170 23.97 -4.28 -15.94
N ARG A 171 23.23 -3.67 -16.88
CA ARG A 171 23.36 -4.04 -18.30
C ARG A 171 24.15 -2.96 -19.05
N ALA A 172 25.44 -2.90 -18.73
CA ALA A 172 26.45 -2.37 -19.65
C ALA A 172 27.18 -3.58 -20.24
N GLY A 173 27.01 -3.83 -21.53
CA GLY A 173 27.71 -4.90 -22.24
C GLY A 173 26.83 -5.59 -23.28
N PHE A 174 26.59 -4.91 -24.40
CA PHE A 174 26.52 -5.61 -25.68
C PHE A 174 27.72 -5.10 -26.49
N GLU A 175 28.63 -6.03 -26.78
CA GLU A 175 29.68 -5.92 -27.80
C GLU A 175 29.07 -5.81 -29.20
#